data_AF-A0A819PJF8-F1
#
_entry.id   AF-A0A819PJF8-F1
#
_cell.length_a   1.000
_cell.length_b   1.000
_cell.length_c   1.000
_cell.angle_alpha   90.00
_cell.angle_beta   90.00
_cell.angle_gamma   90.00
#
_symmetry.space_group_name_H-M   'P 1'
#
loop_
_entity.id
_entity.type
_entity.pdbx_description
1 polymer ?
#
loop_
_entity_poly.entity_id
_entity_poly.type
_entity_poly.pdbx_seq_one_letter_code
_entity_poly.pdbx_strand_id
1 'polypeptide(L)'
;MIWSFGACLKQEDRIILDTYIKYLSGLSLVSVGSKAKSGQLPNEKPLLFDHVFQPELNQWIKWDDLIPKYEHDRSKRFYELFVSTADTIRLEWLMKSMIPIHQPVLFVGDTGSSKTATIQSYIRHFDSRYINLNLNFSSRTKSIDVQRTIESQLEKYSKNTYGPSAGNKLIIFLDDLSMPKIDQYGTQQAIALLKLLIEKHGMYERNGELNWKFITDIDWIAAMGTPGGSNNSIDPRFISHFSVFYISSPSYESLFRIFSTILQSHVRTFSPEIQGIIPNIIHSTLQIYENILRLFVPTPTKCYYIFSLRDLSRIIQSLLQTIPERFDTKERFLRVWVHECIRIFSDRFNNLKDFELFNKILEENSLIKDEKNYLLRKPILFADYRTALQDDEPKIYEDLQDYQAIKSIFDEIIVEFQEQYGYKNIVLFNDALEHITRIYRVLCLDRGHLLLIGVGGSGKKLLSKIAAFTAKYEIFEIQLTRNYNEISFRDDLKILFNQVGLKNKKTVFILNDAQIIDENFLEYINNILSNGMITTLYNEEERDEIINEIREEAVKMFRIGSSNENVWNYFIQKCTTNLYIILCMNPNGDLLRNR
;
A
#
# COMPACT_ATOMS: atom_id res chain seq x y z
N MET A 1 -28.33 18.04 1.66
CA MET A 1 -27.96 19.08 0.67
C MET A 1 -26.45 19.12 0.42
N ILE A 2 -25.62 19.47 1.40
CA ILE A 2 -24.14 19.54 1.21
C ILE A 2 -23.57 18.21 0.71
N TRP A 3 -23.83 17.13 1.44
CA TRP A 3 -23.40 15.77 1.08
C TRP A 3 -24.26 15.07 0.03
N SER A 4 -25.27 15.73 -0.54
CA SER A 4 -26.08 15.16 -1.62
C SER A 4 -25.69 15.74 -2.97
N PHE A 5 -25.69 17.08 -3.09
CA PHE A 5 -25.30 17.77 -4.33
C PHE A 5 -23.79 18.02 -4.42
N GLY A 6 -23.19 18.35 -3.28
CA GLY A 6 -21.77 18.70 -3.19
C GLY A 6 -20.82 17.52 -3.02
N ALA A 7 -21.35 16.30 -2.86
CA ALA A 7 -20.55 15.10 -2.65
C ALA A 7 -19.58 14.83 -3.80
N CYS A 8 -20.00 15.03 -5.04
CA CYS A 8 -19.18 14.76 -6.23
C CYS A 8 -18.27 15.93 -6.64
N LEU A 9 -18.35 17.07 -5.96
CA LEU A 9 -17.63 18.29 -6.35
C LEU A 9 -16.18 18.27 -5.88
N LYS A 10 -15.30 18.80 -6.73
CA LYS A 10 -13.90 19.10 -6.38
C LYS A 10 -13.82 20.24 -5.37
N GLN A 11 -12.66 20.41 -4.76
CA GLN A 11 -12.47 21.39 -3.69
C GLN A 11 -12.76 22.83 -4.13
N GLU A 12 -12.38 23.20 -5.37
CA GLU A 12 -12.65 24.52 -5.94
C GLU A 12 -14.17 24.77 -6.09
N ASP A 13 -14.89 23.80 -6.64
CA ASP A 13 -16.34 23.87 -6.84
C ASP A 13 -17.13 23.86 -5.52
N ARG A 14 -16.60 23.20 -4.48
CA ARG A 14 -17.19 23.21 -3.13
C ARG A 14 -17.27 24.62 -2.55
N ILE A 15 -16.30 25.49 -2.84
CA ILE A 15 -16.30 26.89 -2.38
C ILE A 15 -17.46 27.66 -3.02
N ILE A 16 -17.70 27.43 -4.32
CA ILE A 16 -18.79 28.07 -5.06
C ILE A 16 -20.14 27.60 -4.50
N LEU A 17 -20.32 26.28 -4.33
CA LEU A 17 -21.53 25.72 -3.75
C LEU A 17 -21.78 26.22 -2.33
N ASP A 18 -20.75 26.28 -1.50
CA ASP A 18 -20.83 26.77 -0.13
C ASP A 18 -21.36 28.21 -0.07
N THR A 19 -20.79 29.08 -0.88
CA THR A 19 -21.21 30.49 -1.00
C THR A 19 -22.67 30.58 -1.43
N TYR A 20 -23.07 29.77 -2.41
CA TYR A 20 -24.43 29.75 -2.92
C TYR A 20 -25.45 29.21 -1.90
N ILE A 21 -25.11 28.15 -1.15
CA ILE A 21 -25.95 27.61 -0.08
C ILE A 21 -26.12 28.64 1.04
N LYS A 22 -25.04 29.30 1.48
CA LYS A 22 -25.09 30.35 2.49
C LYS A 22 -26.04 31.47 2.05
N TYR A 23 -25.89 31.93 0.80
CA TYR A 23 -26.76 32.95 0.22
C TYR A 23 -28.24 32.53 0.16
N LEU A 24 -28.53 31.34 -0.40
CA LEU A 24 -29.91 30.85 -0.54
C LEU A 24 -30.59 30.54 0.79
N SER A 25 -29.84 30.07 1.78
CA SER A 25 -30.40 29.65 3.07
C SER A 25 -31.01 30.83 3.86
N GLY A 26 -30.47 32.04 3.69
CA GLY A 26 -30.84 33.22 4.48
C GLY A 26 -30.60 33.07 5.99
N LEU A 27 -29.89 32.02 6.43
CA LEU A 27 -29.66 31.74 7.84
C LEU A 27 -28.54 32.62 8.41
N SER A 28 -28.66 32.99 9.70
CA SER A 28 -27.63 33.78 10.37
C SER A 28 -26.32 32.99 10.52
N LEU A 29 -25.22 33.57 10.04
CA LEU A 29 -23.87 33.09 10.29
C LEU A 29 -23.45 33.45 11.72
N VAL A 30 -22.97 32.46 12.47
CA VAL A 30 -22.55 32.66 13.86
C VAL A 30 -21.11 33.19 13.91
N SER A 31 -20.81 34.06 14.88
CA SER A 31 -19.47 34.61 15.08
C SER A 31 -18.46 33.52 15.50
N VAL A 32 -17.22 33.68 15.04
CA VAL A 32 -16.10 32.78 15.33
C VAL A 32 -15.93 32.62 16.84
N GLY A 33 -15.98 31.39 17.34
CA GLY A 33 -15.83 31.07 18.77
C GLY A 33 -17.12 30.65 19.49
N SER A 34 -18.27 30.68 18.81
CA SER A 34 -19.52 30.14 19.33
C SER A 34 -20.11 29.07 18.40
N LYS A 35 -20.54 27.94 19.00
CA LYS A 35 -21.07 26.80 18.24
C LYS A 35 -22.47 27.12 17.70
N ALA A 36 -22.63 27.05 16.39
CA ALA A 36 -23.92 27.28 15.74
C ALA A 36 -24.94 26.21 16.16
N LYS A 37 -26.18 26.63 16.46
CA LYS A 37 -27.29 25.72 16.80
C LYS A 37 -28.15 25.39 15.57
N SER A 38 -29.15 24.53 15.72
CA SER A 38 -30.17 24.34 14.67
C SER A 38 -30.81 25.67 14.27
N GLY A 39 -30.95 25.90 12.97
CA GLY A 39 -31.41 27.18 12.39
C GLY A 39 -30.32 28.23 12.19
N GLN A 40 -29.05 27.91 12.46
CA GLN A 40 -27.90 28.79 12.21
C GLN A 40 -26.83 28.07 11.39
N LEU A 41 -25.97 28.83 10.72
CA LEU A 41 -24.85 28.29 9.97
C LEU A 41 -23.51 28.55 10.67
N PRO A 42 -22.62 27.54 10.75
CA PRO A 42 -21.29 27.73 11.31
C PRO A 42 -20.40 28.55 10.36
N ASN A 43 -19.54 29.39 10.93
CA ASN A 43 -18.60 30.23 10.20
C ASN A 43 -17.17 30.16 10.76
N GLU A 44 -16.87 29.17 11.60
CA GLU A 44 -15.55 29.05 12.23
C GLU A 44 -14.47 28.53 11.26
N LYS A 45 -14.88 27.78 10.24
CA LYS A 45 -14.06 27.39 9.09
C LYS A 45 -14.71 27.88 7.78
N PRO A 46 -13.94 28.05 6.70
CA PRO A 46 -14.44 28.65 5.47
C PRO A 46 -15.58 27.84 4.84
N LEU A 47 -15.50 26.51 4.87
CA LEU A 47 -16.46 25.62 4.23
C LEU A 47 -17.41 24.97 5.24
N LEU A 48 -18.68 24.87 4.89
CA LEU A 48 -19.67 24.08 5.64
C LEU A 48 -19.32 22.59 5.65
N PHE A 49 -18.60 22.10 4.63
CA PHE A 49 -18.05 20.72 4.58
C PHE A 49 -17.09 20.41 5.74
N ASP A 50 -16.51 21.42 6.37
CA ASP A 50 -15.60 21.26 7.51
C ASP A 50 -16.31 21.14 8.86
N HIS A 51 -17.65 21.18 8.84
CA HIS A 51 -18.49 21.05 10.01
C HIS A 51 -19.42 19.85 9.89
N VAL A 52 -19.79 19.29 11.04
CA VAL A 52 -20.81 18.27 11.19
C VAL A 52 -21.83 18.72 12.22
N PHE A 53 -23.11 18.50 11.91
CA PHE A 53 -24.17 18.74 12.87
C PHE A 53 -24.34 17.51 13.74
N GLN A 54 -24.21 17.67 15.06
CA GLN A 54 -24.50 16.61 16.03
C GLN A 54 -25.93 16.77 16.56
N PRO A 55 -26.84 15.83 16.24
CA PRO A 55 -28.23 15.92 16.70
C PRO A 55 -28.36 15.91 18.22
N GLU A 56 -27.51 15.15 18.91
CA GLU A 56 -27.54 14.97 20.37
C GLU A 56 -27.26 16.28 21.12
N LEU A 57 -26.33 17.10 20.63
CA LEU A 57 -25.95 18.37 21.23
C LEU A 57 -26.69 19.57 20.61
N ASN A 58 -27.46 19.34 19.54
CA ASN A 58 -28.13 20.37 18.74
C ASN A 58 -27.15 21.48 18.29
N GLN A 59 -25.93 21.10 17.91
CA GLN A 59 -24.83 22.01 17.61
C GLN A 59 -24.00 21.54 16.42
N TRP A 60 -23.47 22.50 15.67
CA TRP A 60 -22.43 22.30 14.67
C TRP A 60 -21.05 22.26 15.34
N ILE A 61 -20.26 21.26 14.98
CA ILE A 61 -18.91 21.05 15.49
C ILE A 61 -17.96 20.86 14.30
N LYS A 62 -16.70 21.26 14.46
CA LYS A 62 -15.67 21.03 13.44
C LYS A 62 -15.26 19.57 13.41
N TRP A 63 -14.93 19.06 12.23
CA TRP A 63 -14.31 17.73 12.14
C TRP A 63 -13.00 17.64 12.92
N ASP A 64 -12.24 18.73 13.03
CA ASP A 64 -10.97 18.74 13.78
C ASP A 64 -11.14 18.43 15.26
N ASP A 65 -12.24 18.88 15.87
CA ASP A 65 -12.52 18.70 17.30
C ASP A 65 -12.88 17.23 17.61
N LEU A 66 -13.30 16.48 16.59
CA LEU A 66 -13.61 15.05 16.69
C LEU A 66 -12.40 14.15 16.50
N ILE A 67 -11.23 14.72 16.18
CA ILE A 67 -10.04 13.92 15.92
C ILE A 67 -9.50 13.34 17.23
N PRO A 68 -9.44 12.00 17.38
CA PRO A 68 -8.90 11.39 18.58
C PRO A 68 -7.42 11.74 18.74
N LYS A 69 -6.95 11.77 19.98
CA LYS A 69 -5.51 11.90 20.26
C LYS A 69 -4.81 10.65 19.74
N TYR A 70 -3.74 10.84 18.99
CA TYR A 70 -2.95 9.73 18.49
C TYR A 70 -2.09 9.13 19.60
N GLU A 71 -2.32 7.86 19.90
CA GLU A 71 -1.51 7.06 20.81
C GLU A 71 -0.61 6.15 19.98
N HIS A 72 0.68 6.46 19.98
CA HIS A 72 1.67 5.69 19.23
C HIS A 72 2.01 4.39 19.97
N ASP A 73 1.64 3.27 19.36
CA ASP A 73 2.04 1.95 19.81
C ASP A 73 3.36 1.53 19.13
N ARG A 74 4.44 1.43 19.91
CA ARG A 74 5.77 1.03 19.41
C ARG A 74 5.85 -0.46 19.04
N SER A 75 4.91 -1.28 19.47
CA SER A 75 4.86 -2.71 19.14
C SER A 75 4.30 -2.97 17.73
N LYS A 76 3.52 -2.02 17.20
CA LYS A 76 2.89 -2.15 15.87
C LYS A 76 3.87 -1.83 14.75
N ARG A 77 3.70 -2.55 13.64
CA ARG A 77 4.47 -2.31 12.41
C ARG A 77 3.99 -1.02 11.74
N PHE A 78 4.85 -0.38 10.95
CA PHE A 78 4.52 0.90 10.30
C PHE A 78 3.26 0.82 9.44
N TYR A 79 3.05 -0.27 8.70
CA TYR A 79 1.87 -0.45 7.84
C TYR A 79 0.56 -0.60 8.64
N GLU A 80 0.62 -0.80 9.96
CA GLU A 80 -0.52 -0.91 10.86
C GLU A 80 -0.84 0.43 11.55
N LEU A 81 0.06 1.40 11.46
CA LEU A 81 -0.14 2.73 12.04
C LEU A 81 -1.18 3.48 11.22
N PHE A 82 -2.27 3.88 11.87
CA PHE A 82 -3.33 4.69 11.29
C PHE A 82 -3.49 5.97 12.11
N VAL A 83 -3.27 7.12 11.48
CA VAL A 83 -3.46 8.43 12.11
C VAL A 83 -4.75 9.02 11.58
N SER A 84 -5.74 9.19 12.46
CA SER A 84 -7.01 9.82 12.09
C SER A 84 -6.81 11.31 11.78
N THR A 85 -7.37 11.75 10.66
CA THR A 85 -7.52 13.14 10.24
C THR A 85 -9.00 13.51 10.09
N ALA A 86 -9.30 14.80 9.92
CA ALA A 86 -10.65 15.28 9.65
C ALA A 86 -11.28 14.57 8.44
N ASP A 87 -10.49 14.30 7.39
CA ASP A 87 -10.96 13.61 6.18
C ASP A 87 -11.30 12.14 6.47
N THR A 88 -10.48 11.43 7.25
CA THR A 88 -10.75 10.03 7.60
C THR A 88 -12.03 9.89 8.42
N ILE A 89 -12.24 10.77 9.41
CA ILE A 89 -13.41 10.73 10.30
C ILE A 89 -14.69 11.05 9.51
N ARG A 90 -14.60 12.00 8.58
CA ARG A 90 -15.69 12.33 7.67
C ARG A 90 -16.06 11.13 6.78
N LEU A 91 -15.08 10.40 6.26
CA LEU A 91 -15.33 9.16 5.50
C LEU A 91 -15.96 8.08 6.35
N GLU A 92 -15.45 7.85 7.56
CA GLU A 92 -16.05 6.93 8.52
C GLU A 92 -17.48 7.30 8.84
N TRP A 93 -17.78 8.59 9.02
CA TRP A 93 -19.14 9.08 9.25
C TRP A 93 -20.07 8.81 8.06
N LEU A 94 -19.60 9.02 6.83
CA LEU A 94 -20.37 8.70 5.61
C LEU A 94 -20.64 7.19 5.51
N MET A 95 -19.64 6.35 5.78
CA MET A 95 -19.80 4.88 5.80
C MET A 95 -20.77 4.42 6.88
N LYS A 96 -20.64 4.94 8.12
CA LYS A 96 -21.57 4.67 9.23
C LYS A 96 -23.01 5.03 8.89
N SER A 97 -23.22 6.04 8.06
CA SER A 97 -24.55 6.49 7.65
C SER A 97 -25.15 5.61 6.54
N MET A 98 -24.34 5.14 5.59
CA MET A 98 -24.83 4.44 4.39
C MET A 98 -24.97 2.92 4.56
N ILE A 99 -24.06 2.28 5.29
CA ILE A 99 -24.01 0.82 5.41
C ILE A 99 -25.27 0.24 6.10
N PRO A 100 -25.81 0.82 7.18
CA PRO A 100 -27.06 0.34 7.77
C PRO A 100 -28.28 0.46 6.85
N ILE A 101 -28.21 1.31 5.82
CA ILE A 101 -29.28 1.52 4.83
C ILE A 101 -29.19 0.50 3.69
N HIS A 102 -28.14 -0.34 3.65
CA HIS A 102 -27.86 -1.29 2.55
C HIS A 102 -27.71 -0.60 1.18
N GLN A 103 -27.26 0.65 1.18
CA GLN A 103 -27.01 1.43 -0.04
C GLN A 103 -25.55 1.28 -0.48
N PRO A 104 -25.26 0.82 -1.71
CA PRO A 104 -23.90 0.79 -2.25
C PRO A 104 -23.25 2.19 -2.26
N VAL A 105 -21.99 2.26 -1.82
CA VAL A 105 -21.22 3.53 -1.75
C VAL A 105 -19.98 3.47 -2.63
N LEU A 106 -19.75 4.53 -3.41
CA LEU A 106 -18.57 4.69 -4.27
C LEU A 106 -17.75 5.92 -3.85
N PHE A 107 -16.51 5.70 -3.47
CA PHE A 107 -15.55 6.73 -3.12
C PHE A 107 -14.59 7.01 -4.27
N VAL A 108 -14.59 8.25 -4.77
CA VAL A 108 -13.79 8.66 -5.94
C VAL A 108 -12.73 9.65 -5.49
N GLY A 109 -11.47 9.44 -5.84
CA GLY A 109 -10.43 10.42 -5.55
C GLY A 109 -9.09 10.01 -6.12
N ASP A 110 -8.09 10.88 -6.02
CA ASP A 110 -6.77 10.60 -6.59
C ASP A 110 -6.06 9.44 -5.87
N THR A 111 -5.09 8.81 -6.52
CA THR A 111 -4.31 7.73 -5.91
C THR A 111 -3.56 8.25 -4.68
N GLY A 112 -3.59 7.49 -3.59
CA GLY A 112 -2.96 7.91 -2.33
C GLY A 112 -3.82 8.79 -1.42
N SER A 113 -5.07 9.14 -1.77
CA SER A 113 -5.98 9.91 -0.88
C SER A 113 -6.49 9.14 0.36
N SER A 114 -5.78 8.11 0.81
CA SER A 114 -6.08 7.27 1.99
C SER A 114 -7.44 6.54 1.97
N LYS A 115 -8.10 6.43 0.80
CA LYS A 115 -9.41 5.78 0.64
C LYS A 115 -9.38 4.33 1.12
N THR A 116 -8.54 3.50 0.49
CA THR A 116 -8.36 2.09 0.82
C THR A 116 -8.01 1.88 2.28
N ALA A 117 -7.06 2.66 2.81
CA ALA A 117 -6.62 2.55 4.20
C ALA A 117 -7.75 2.89 5.19
N THR A 118 -8.53 3.93 4.90
CA THR A 118 -9.66 4.35 5.76
C THR A 118 -10.80 3.33 5.72
N ILE A 119 -11.15 2.85 4.52
CA ILE A 119 -12.20 1.84 4.33
C ILE A 119 -11.80 0.54 5.04
N GLN A 120 -10.57 0.05 4.82
CA GLN A 120 -10.08 -1.16 5.49
C GLN A 120 -9.99 -0.99 7.00
N SER A 121 -9.51 0.17 7.50
CA SER A 121 -9.48 0.46 8.93
C SER A 121 -10.88 0.40 9.52
N TYR A 122 -11.85 1.07 8.89
CA TYR A 122 -13.23 1.07 9.33
C TYR A 122 -13.85 -0.33 9.30
N ILE A 123 -13.59 -1.09 8.22
CA ILE A 123 -14.07 -2.45 8.05
C ILE A 123 -13.53 -3.40 9.15
N ARG A 124 -12.29 -3.22 9.59
CA ARG A 124 -11.69 -4.02 10.68
C ARG A 124 -12.37 -3.81 12.04
N HIS A 125 -13.07 -2.69 12.23
CA HIS A 125 -13.81 -2.41 13.46
C HIS A 125 -15.24 -2.96 13.43
N PHE A 126 -15.66 -3.60 12.34
CA PHE A 126 -16.97 -4.25 12.32
C PHE A 126 -17.02 -5.45 13.26
N ASP A 127 -18.23 -5.73 13.75
CA ASP A 127 -18.54 -6.95 14.48
C ASP A 127 -18.17 -8.19 13.67
N SER A 128 -17.88 -9.30 14.35
CA SER A 128 -17.57 -10.60 13.73
C SER A 128 -18.68 -11.17 12.84
N ARG A 129 -19.86 -10.53 12.82
CA ARG A 129 -20.99 -10.85 11.93
C ARG A 129 -20.75 -10.39 10.49
N TYR A 130 -19.82 -9.47 10.26
CA TYR A 130 -19.48 -8.97 8.93
C TYR A 130 -18.23 -9.68 8.42
N ILE A 131 -18.39 -10.44 7.34
CA ILE A 131 -17.30 -11.07 6.59
C ILE A 131 -16.86 -10.09 5.52
N ASN A 132 -15.55 -9.91 5.35
CA ASN A 132 -15.01 -8.90 4.45
C ASN A 132 -14.30 -9.55 3.27
N LEU A 133 -14.71 -9.21 2.06
CA LEU A 133 -14.05 -9.64 0.82
C LEU A 133 -13.48 -8.44 0.08
N ASN A 134 -12.15 -8.39 -0.04
CA ASN A 134 -11.46 -7.35 -0.80
C ASN A 134 -11.19 -7.84 -2.23
N LEU A 135 -11.73 -7.13 -3.22
CA LEU A 135 -11.50 -7.35 -4.64
C LEU A 135 -10.72 -6.16 -5.22
N ASN A 136 -9.44 -6.38 -5.53
CA ASN A 136 -8.59 -5.39 -6.16
C ASN A 136 -8.59 -5.61 -7.68
N PHE A 137 -9.05 -4.61 -8.42
CA PHE A 137 -9.13 -4.71 -9.87
C PHE A 137 -7.79 -4.36 -10.53
N SER A 138 -7.43 -5.13 -11.54
CA SER A 138 -6.30 -4.84 -12.44
C SER A 138 -6.81 -4.65 -13.88
N SER A 139 -5.92 -4.23 -14.78
CA SER A 139 -6.23 -4.12 -16.20
C SER A 139 -6.65 -5.46 -16.83
N ARG A 140 -6.31 -6.59 -16.22
CA ARG A 140 -6.57 -7.93 -16.76
C ARG A 140 -7.68 -8.70 -16.07
N THR A 141 -8.23 -8.18 -14.98
CA THR A 141 -9.27 -8.85 -14.20
C THR A 141 -10.51 -9.11 -15.05
N LYS A 142 -10.83 -10.40 -15.25
CA LYS A 142 -11.97 -10.83 -16.05
C LYS A 142 -13.18 -11.05 -15.17
N SER A 143 -14.36 -11.11 -15.81
CA SER A 143 -15.61 -11.40 -15.09
C SER A 143 -15.61 -12.78 -14.40
N ILE A 144 -14.90 -13.77 -14.95
CA ILE A 144 -14.81 -15.10 -14.33
C ILE A 144 -14.02 -15.08 -13.02
N ASP A 145 -12.99 -14.22 -12.92
CA ASP A 145 -12.16 -14.14 -11.72
C ASP A 145 -12.93 -13.50 -10.56
N VAL A 146 -13.71 -12.46 -10.88
CA VAL A 146 -14.66 -11.84 -9.93
C VAL A 146 -15.71 -12.85 -9.48
N GLN A 147 -16.33 -13.58 -10.41
CA GLN A 147 -17.34 -14.58 -10.07
C GLN A 147 -16.78 -15.65 -9.13
N ARG A 148 -15.64 -16.26 -9.47
CA ARG A 148 -15.00 -17.30 -8.65
C ARG A 148 -14.63 -16.80 -7.26
N THR A 149 -14.16 -15.56 -7.15
CA THR A 149 -13.75 -14.98 -5.88
C THR A 149 -14.94 -14.65 -4.98
N ILE A 150 -16.07 -14.23 -5.56
CA ILE A 150 -17.32 -14.04 -4.81
C ILE A 150 -17.88 -15.42 -4.40
N GLU A 151 -17.96 -16.38 -5.32
CA GLU A 151 -18.47 -17.73 -5.05
C GLU A 151 -17.68 -18.46 -3.96
N SER A 152 -16.38 -18.21 -3.81
CA SER A 152 -15.56 -18.84 -2.74
C SER A 152 -15.88 -18.37 -1.32
N GLN A 153 -16.69 -17.31 -1.17
CA GLN A 153 -17.19 -16.81 0.13
C GLN A 153 -18.68 -17.08 0.33
N LEU A 154 -19.32 -17.81 -0.59
CA LEU A 154 -20.76 -18.06 -0.55
C LEU A 154 -21.05 -19.55 -0.28
N GLU A 155 -21.94 -19.78 0.66
CA GLU A 155 -22.54 -21.07 0.97
C GLU A 155 -23.93 -21.18 0.34
N LYS A 156 -24.36 -22.41 0.08
CA LYS A 156 -25.68 -22.70 -0.47
C LYS A 156 -26.71 -22.81 0.65
N TYR A 157 -27.63 -21.84 0.74
CA TYR A 157 -28.76 -21.89 1.68
C TYR A 157 -29.90 -22.78 1.19
N SER A 158 -30.23 -22.70 -0.11
CA SER A 158 -31.36 -23.41 -0.71
C SER A 158 -31.05 -23.83 -2.16
N LYS A 159 -32.02 -24.42 -2.89
CA LYS A 159 -31.81 -24.94 -4.26
C LYS A 159 -31.06 -23.95 -5.17
N ASN A 160 -31.42 -22.66 -5.10
CA ASN A 160 -30.84 -21.58 -5.93
C ASN A 160 -30.41 -20.34 -5.12
N THR A 161 -30.47 -20.35 -3.79
CA THR A 161 -30.09 -19.20 -2.94
C THR A 161 -28.74 -19.44 -2.30
N TYR A 162 -27.86 -18.46 -2.42
CA TYR A 162 -26.52 -18.44 -1.89
C TYR A 162 -26.33 -17.20 -1.01
N GLY A 163 -25.50 -17.31 0.01
CA GLY A 163 -25.19 -16.22 0.92
C GLY A 163 -23.91 -16.54 1.70
N PRO A 164 -23.39 -15.61 2.51
CA PRO A 164 -22.34 -15.92 3.48
C PRO A 164 -22.78 -17.02 4.47
N SER A 165 -21.89 -17.41 5.39
CA SER A 165 -22.27 -18.34 6.46
C SER A 165 -23.45 -17.82 7.29
N ALA A 166 -24.32 -18.74 7.73
CA ALA A 166 -25.63 -18.40 8.29
C ALA A 166 -25.55 -17.38 9.44
N GLY A 167 -26.27 -16.26 9.28
CA GLY A 167 -26.33 -15.16 10.26
C GLY A 167 -25.25 -14.09 10.09
N ASN A 168 -24.30 -14.29 9.17
CA ASN A 168 -23.30 -13.30 8.79
C ASN A 168 -23.76 -12.48 7.57
N LYS A 169 -23.12 -11.33 7.35
CA LYS A 169 -23.26 -10.49 6.16
C LYS A 169 -21.92 -10.34 5.47
N LEU A 170 -21.91 -10.37 4.14
CA LEU A 170 -20.69 -10.20 3.34
C LEU A 170 -20.56 -8.75 2.88
N ILE A 171 -19.52 -8.05 3.32
CA ILE A 171 -19.15 -6.75 2.79
C ILE A 171 -18.11 -6.97 1.70
N ILE A 172 -18.47 -6.64 0.46
CA ILE A 172 -17.54 -6.69 -0.67
C ILE A 172 -16.97 -5.29 -0.88
N PHE A 173 -15.66 -5.16 -0.65
CA PHE A 173 -14.89 -3.97 -0.95
C PHE A 173 -14.24 -4.09 -2.33
N LEU A 174 -14.63 -3.21 -3.25
CA LEU A 174 -14.12 -3.12 -4.62
C LEU A 174 -13.09 -1.98 -4.69
N ASP A 175 -11.81 -2.29 -4.86
CA ASP A 175 -10.76 -1.28 -5.03
C ASP A 175 -10.32 -1.14 -6.49
N ASP A 176 -9.95 0.07 -6.90
CA ASP A 176 -9.48 0.40 -8.24
C ASP A 176 -10.43 0.00 -9.38
N LEU A 177 -11.74 0.19 -9.19
CA LEU A 177 -12.80 -0.18 -10.15
C LEU A 177 -12.61 0.34 -11.59
N SER A 178 -11.86 1.42 -11.78
CA SER A 178 -11.59 2.02 -13.10
C SER A 178 -10.50 1.31 -13.90
N MET A 179 -9.77 0.35 -13.32
CA MET A 179 -8.64 -0.30 -13.98
C MET A 179 -8.98 -1.34 -15.08
N PRO A 180 -10.04 -2.16 -14.99
CA PRO A 180 -10.28 -3.25 -15.94
C PRO A 180 -10.27 -2.77 -17.39
N LYS A 181 -9.63 -3.52 -18.27
CA LYS A 181 -9.51 -3.14 -19.69
C LYS A 181 -10.87 -3.12 -20.38
N ILE A 182 -11.06 -2.12 -21.21
CA ILE A 182 -12.22 -1.97 -22.08
C ILE A 182 -12.05 -2.91 -23.28
N ASP A 183 -13.10 -3.67 -23.61
CA ASP A 183 -13.14 -4.49 -24.82
C ASP A 183 -13.36 -3.64 -26.08
N GLN A 184 -13.39 -4.30 -27.25
CA GLN A 184 -13.58 -3.63 -28.54
C GLN A 184 -14.93 -2.87 -28.64
N TYR A 185 -15.90 -3.21 -27.80
CA TYR A 185 -17.24 -2.64 -27.79
C TYR A 185 -17.44 -1.59 -26.69
N GLY A 186 -16.36 -1.17 -26.01
CA GLY A 186 -16.48 -0.17 -24.96
C GLY A 186 -16.93 -0.73 -23.61
N THR A 187 -16.97 -2.05 -23.44
CA THR A 187 -17.48 -2.71 -22.22
C THR A 187 -16.34 -3.25 -21.36
N GLN A 188 -16.47 -3.07 -20.05
CA GLN A 188 -15.59 -3.71 -19.05
C GLN A 188 -16.33 -4.92 -18.48
N GLN A 189 -15.89 -6.13 -18.86
CA GLN A 189 -16.63 -7.37 -18.55
C GLN A 189 -16.86 -7.59 -17.05
N ALA A 190 -15.86 -7.28 -16.23
CA ALA A 190 -15.96 -7.41 -14.78
C ALA A 190 -17.03 -6.48 -14.19
N ILE A 191 -17.09 -5.23 -14.68
CA ILE A 191 -18.09 -4.24 -14.26
C ILE A 191 -19.48 -4.64 -14.75
N ALA A 192 -19.60 -5.18 -15.96
CA ALA A 192 -20.88 -5.66 -16.48
C ALA A 192 -21.46 -6.80 -15.63
N LEU A 193 -20.61 -7.71 -15.13
CA LEU A 193 -21.03 -8.75 -14.18
C LEU A 193 -21.48 -8.15 -12.85
N LEU A 194 -20.68 -7.24 -12.26
CA LEU A 194 -21.03 -6.59 -11.00
C LEU A 194 -22.34 -5.81 -11.09
N LYS A 195 -22.57 -5.13 -12.22
CA LYS A 195 -23.83 -4.45 -12.49
C LYS A 195 -25.02 -5.40 -12.45
N LEU A 196 -24.92 -6.53 -13.15
CA LEU A 196 -25.97 -7.56 -13.11
C LEU A 196 -26.24 -8.03 -11.68
N LEU A 197 -25.17 -8.24 -10.91
CA LEU A 197 -25.25 -8.78 -9.56
C LEU A 197 -25.85 -7.77 -8.57
N ILE A 198 -25.51 -6.49 -8.68
CA ILE A 198 -26.09 -5.41 -7.85
C ILE A 198 -27.55 -5.14 -8.25
N GLU A 199 -27.86 -5.14 -9.55
CA GLU A 199 -29.21 -4.82 -10.04
C GLU A 199 -30.21 -5.96 -9.79
N LYS A 200 -29.78 -7.22 -9.99
CA LYS A 200 -30.67 -8.39 -9.97
C LYS A 200 -30.45 -9.31 -8.78
N HIS A 201 -29.51 -9.01 -7.87
CA HIS A 201 -29.16 -9.83 -6.71
C HIS A 201 -28.87 -11.29 -7.08
N GLY A 202 -28.11 -11.49 -8.15
CA GLY A 202 -27.76 -12.83 -8.62
C GLY A 202 -26.93 -12.86 -9.89
N MET A 203 -26.52 -14.07 -10.27
CA MET A 203 -25.77 -14.33 -11.49
C MET A 203 -26.04 -15.72 -12.03
N TYR A 204 -25.74 -15.93 -13.32
CA TYR A 204 -25.82 -17.23 -13.96
C TYR A 204 -24.60 -18.09 -13.65
N GLU A 205 -24.85 -19.37 -13.40
CA GLU A 205 -23.82 -20.38 -13.35
C GLU A 205 -23.15 -20.53 -14.72
N ARG A 206 -21.82 -20.34 -14.77
CA ARG A 206 -21.04 -20.55 -15.99
C ARG A 206 -20.56 -22.00 -16.04
N ASN A 207 -20.56 -22.59 -17.23
CA ASN A 207 -20.13 -23.97 -17.49
C ASN A 207 -21.02 -25.07 -16.87
N GLY A 208 -22.29 -24.74 -16.55
CA GLY A 208 -23.31 -25.69 -16.08
C GLY A 208 -24.62 -25.55 -16.85
N GLU A 209 -25.75 -25.84 -16.20
CA GLU A 209 -27.10 -25.74 -16.78
C GLU A 209 -27.62 -24.29 -16.95
N LEU A 210 -26.76 -23.29 -16.74
CA LEU A 210 -27.11 -21.86 -16.74
C LEU A 210 -28.20 -21.52 -15.70
N ASN A 211 -28.13 -22.16 -14.53
CA ASN A 211 -29.03 -21.89 -13.42
C ASN A 211 -28.78 -20.49 -12.83
N TRP A 212 -29.86 -19.77 -12.50
CA TRP A 212 -29.76 -18.49 -11.81
C TRP A 212 -29.50 -18.70 -10.32
N LYS A 213 -28.37 -18.16 -9.83
CA LYS A 213 -28.00 -18.14 -8.42
C LYS A 213 -28.45 -16.81 -7.82
N PHE A 214 -29.42 -16.85 -6.90
CA PHE A 214 -29.79 -15.71 -6.07
C PHE A 214 -28.77 -15.53 -4.96
N ILE A 215 -28.31 -14.30 -4.75
CA ILE A 215 -27.29 -13.99 -3.76
C ILE A 215 -27.85 -12.97 -2.77
N THR A 216 -27.88 -13.33 -1.48
CA THR A 216 -28.43 -12.49 -0.41
C THR A 216 -27.36 -12.08 0.60
N ASP A 217 -27.69 -11.08 1.43
CA ASP A 217 -26.86 -10.64 2.56
C ASP A 217 -25.49 -10.08 2.18
N ILE A 218 -25.45 -9.33 1.07
CA ILE A 218 -24.25 -8.64 0.57
C ILE A 218 -24.41 -7.12 0.60
N ASP A 219 -23.40 -6.45 1.14
CA ASP A 219 -23.23 -4.99 1.10
C ASP A 219 -22.01 -4.60 0.25
N TRP A 220 -22.07 -3.44 -0.41
CA TRP A 220 -21.07 -3.00 -1.40
C TRP A 220 -20.40 -1.70 -1.00
N ILE A 221 -19.08 -1.73 -0.92
CA ILE A 221 -18.25 -0.54 -0.77
C ILE A 221 -17.27 -0.52 -1.93
N ALA A 222 -17.12 0.62 -2.58
CA ALA A 222 -16.28 0.75 -3.74
C ALA A 222 -15.36 1.98 -3.63
N ALA A 223 -14.15 1.86 -4.16
CA ALA A 223 -13.21 2.95 -4.34
C ALA A 223 -12.67 2.97 -5.78
N MET A 224 -12.45 4.17 -6.32
CA MET A 224 -11.80 4.34 -7.62
C MET A 224 -10.97 5.61 -7.71
N GLY A 225 -10.04 5.61 -8.66
CA GLY A 225 -9.35 6.79 -9.13
C GLY A 225 -10.30 7.81 -9.76
N THR A 226 -9.88 9.07 -9.82
CA THR A 226 -10.59 10.07 -10.64
C THR A 226 -10.60 9.62 -12.11
N PRO A 227 -11.76 9.66 -12.79
CA PRO A 227 -11.84 9.34 -14.22
C PRO A 227 -11.01 10.32 -15.04
N GLY A 228 -10.22 9.80 -15.99
CA GLY A 228 -9.29 10.59 -16.81
C GLY A 228 -7.83 10.19 -16.63
N GLY A 229 -6.97 10.55 -17.59
CA GLY A 229 -5.58 10.11 -17.62
C GLY A 229 -5.43 8.62 -17.94
N SER A 230 -4.86 7.84 -17.01
CA SER A 230 -4.70 6.39 -17.13
C SER A 230 -5.93 5.58 -16.70
N ASN A 231 -6.94 6.22 -16.09
CA ASN A 231 -8.12 5.55 -15.56
C ASN A 231 -9.27 5.52 -16.59
N ASN A 232 -9.89 4.36 -16.76
CA ASN A 232 -11.02 4.21 -17.68
C ASN A 232 -12.31 4.83 -17.11
N SER A 233 -13.15 5.37 -17.99
CA SER A 233 -14.51 5.77 -17.66
C SER A 233 -15.39 4.54 -17.45
N ILE A 234 -16.20 4.55 -16.39
CA ILE A 234 -17.10 3.45 -16.03
C ILE A 234 -18.50 3.70 -16.61
N ASP A 235 -19.26 2.63 -16.91
CA ASP A 235 -20.67 2.71 -17.35
C ASP A 235 -21.51 3.53 -16.36
N PRO A 236 -22.13 4.66 -16.77
CA PRO A 236 -23.01 5.45 -15.92
C PRO A 236 -24.16 4.66 -15.31
N ARG A 237 -24.65 3.62 -15.99
CA ARG A 237 -25.72 2.74 -15.51
C ARG A 237 -25.27 1.86 -14.34
N PHE A 238 -23.97 1.59 -14.23
CA PHE A 238 -23.43 0.92 -13.05
C PHE A 238 -23.30 1.91 -11.90
N ILE A 239 -22.75 3.11 -12.17
CA ILE A 239 -22.59 4.17 -11.17
C ILE A 239 -23.93 4.60 -10.56
N SER A 240 -25.03 4.58 -11.32
CA SER A 240 -26.35 4.96 -10.81
C SER A 240 -26.87 4.11 -9.65
N HIS A 241 -26.29 2.93 -9.41
CA HIS A 241 -26.61 2.11 -8.24
C HIS A 241 -25.86 2.54 -6.96
N PHE A 242 -24.88 3.43 -7.08
CA PHE A 242 -24.02 3.87 -5.97
C PHE A 242 -24.32 5.30 -5.54
N SER A 243 -24.19 5.55 -4.24
CA SER A 243 -23.98 6.90 -3.71
C SER A 243 -22.53 7.29 -3.89
N VAL A 244 -22.27 8.32 -4.70
CA VAL A 244 -20.91 8.72 -5.09
C VAL A 244 -20.41 9.86 -4.21
N PHE A 245 -19.22 9.69 -3.62
CA PHE A 245 -18.54 10.69 -2.82
C PHE A 245 -17.14 10.97 -3.35
N TYR A 246 -16.86 12.23 -3.67
CA TYR A 246 -15.52 12.68 -4.02
C TYR A 246 -14.69 12.92 -2.75
N ILE A 247 -13.51 12.32 -2.72
CA ILE A 247 -12.51 12.43 -1.65
C ILE A 247 -11.38 13.30 -2.18
N SER A 248 -11.24 14.47 -1.56
CA SER A 248 -10.14 15.38 -1.82
C SER A 248 -8.80 14.75 -1.40
N SER A 249 -7.74 15.09 -2.12
CA SER A 249 -6.38 14.79 -1.69
C SER A 249 -6.10 15.45 -0.34
N PRO A 250 -5.34 14.80 0.56
CA PRO A 250 -5.09 15.32 1.89
C PRO A 250 -4.34 16.65 1.81
N SER A 251 -4.75 17.60 2.66
CA SER A 251 -4.10 18.90 2.73
C SER A 251 -2.66 18.80 3.26
N TYR A 252 -1.86 19.83 2.98
CA TYR A 252 -0.51 19.97 3.54
C TYR A 252 -0.51 19.82 5.07
N GLU A 253 -1.46 20.46 5.75
CA GLU A 253 -1.62 20.39 7.21
C GLU A 253 -1.92 18.98 7.70
N SER A 254 -2.80 18.24 6.99
CA SER A 254 -3.10 16.85 7.30
C SER A 254 -1.86 15.96 7.14
N LEU A 255 -1.12 16.09 6.04
CA LEU A 255 0.11 15.34 5.81
C LEU A 255 1.18 15.65 6.86
N PHE A 256 1.37 16.95 7.14
CA PHE A 256 2.30 17.41 8.17
C PHE A 256 1.95 16.81 9.53
N ARG A 257 0.66 16.86 9.93
CA ARG A 257 0.19 16.26 11.17
C ARG A 257 0.43 14.76 11.23
N ILE A 258 0.10 14.00 10.18
CA ILE A 258 0.29 12.55 10.13
C ILE A 258 1.75 12.19 10.35
N PHE A 259 2.66 12.73 9.53
CA PHE A 259 4.06 12.32 9.60
C PHE A 259 4.79 12.91 10.81
N SER A 260 4.44 14.11 11.24
CA SER A 260 5.01 14.73 12.44
C SER A 260 4.62 13.97 13.69
N THR A 261 3.34 13.59 13.86
CA THR A 261 2.91 12.83 15.06
C THR A 261 3.56 11.46 15.17
N ILE A 262 3.72 10.74 14.05
CA ILE A 262 4.44 9.45 14.02
C ILE A 262 5.90 9.64 14.40
N LEU A 263 6.62 10.54 13.70
CA LEU A 263 8.05 10.70 13.89
C LEU A 263 8.40 11.32 15.25
N GLN A 264 7.63 12.29 15.74
CA GLN A 264 7.78 12.86 17.08
C GLN A 264 7.59 11.81 18.18
N SER A 265 6.67 10.86 18.00
CA SER A 265 6.43 9.79 18.96
C SER A 265 7.59 8.79 19.02
N HIS A 266 8.22 8.53 17.88
CA HIS A 266 9.46 7.76 17.79
C HIS A 266 10.61 8.43 18.54
N VAL A 267 10.86 9.71 18.25
CA VAL A 267 12.04 10.41 18.79
C VAL A 267 11.92 10.85 20.25
N ARG A 268 10.84 10.50 20.97
CA ARG A 268 10.70 10.83 22.41
C ARG A 268 11.86 10.34 23.28
N THR A 269 12.55 9.27 22.87
CA THR A 269 13.72 8.71 23.56
C THR A 269 15.05 9.32 23.11
N PHE A 270 15.04 10.19 22.11
CA PHE A 270 16.24 10.84 21.57
C PHE A 270 16.49 12.18 22.26
N SER A 271 17.65 12.78 21.97
CA SER A 271 18.03 14.08 22.51
C SER A 271 16.98 15.17 22.17
N PRO A 272 16.81 16.18 23.05
CA PRO A 272 15.83 17.26 22.82
C PRO A 272 16.11 18.06 21.54
N GLU A 273 17.37 18.10 21.09
CA GLU A 273 17.76 18.72 19.82
C GLU A 273 17.14 17.99 18.61
N ILE A 274 17.16 16.64 18.63
CA ILE A 274 16.53 15.81 17.60
C ILE A 274 15.00 15.95 17.66
N GLN A 275 14.42 16.03 18.85
CA GLN A 275 12.98 16.25 18.99
C GLN A 275 12.54 17.61 18.41
N GLY A 276 13.33 18.66 18.63
CA GLY A 276 13.06 20.00 18.13
C GLY A 276 13.14 20.15 16.61
N ILE A 277 13.96 19.33 15.93
CA ILE A 277 14.13 19.44 14.47
C ILE A 277 13.07 18.70 13.65
N ILE A 278 12.31 17.76 14.24
CA ILE A 278 11.32 16.95 13.53
C ILE A 278 10.32 17.77 12.70
N PRO A 279 9.69 18.84 13.22
CA PRO A 279 8.81 19.69 12.42
C PRO A 279 9.49 20.21 11.15
N ASN A 280 10.75 20.64 11.26
CA ASN A 280 11.50 21.17 10.12
C ASN A 280 11.81 20.06 9.11
N ILE A 281 12.16 18.85 9.58
CA ILE A 281 12.39 17.69 8.70
C ILE A 281 11.12 17.36 7.90
N ILE A 282 9.95 17.35 8.54
CA ILE A 282 8.68 17.08 7.84
C ILE A 282 8.36 18.20 6.85
N HIS A 283 8.51 19.48 7.23
CA HIS A 283 8.33 20.60 6.30
C HIS A 283 9.24 20.48 5.07
N SER A 284 10.54 20.24 5.28
CA SER A 284 11.51 20.05 4.21
C SER A 284 11.19 18.83 3.34
N THR A 285 10.74 17.72 3.93
CA THR A 285 10.36 16.51 3.18
C THR A 285 9.16 16.78 2.28
N LEU A 286 8.15 17.48 2.78
CA LEU A 286 6.97 17.85 1.98
C LEU A 286 7.34 18.83 0.86
N GLN A 287 8.21 19.82 1.12
CA GLN A 287 8.71 20.74 0.09
C GLN A 287 9.51 20.03 -1.01
N ILE A 288 10.41 19.12 -0.64
CA ILE A 288 11.17 18.31 -1.60
C ILE A 288 10.20 17.48 -2.45
N TYR A 289 9.20 16.85 -1.83
CA TYR A 289 8.19 16.07 -2.54
C TYR A 289 7.35 16.90 -3.51
N GLU A 290 6.91 18.10 -3.13
CA GLU A 290 6.20 19.02 -4.04
C GLU A 290 7.06 19.42 -5.23
N ASN A 291 8.35 19.73 -5.00
CA ASN A 291 9.29 20.03 -6.08
C ASN A 291 9.48 18.84 -7.01
N ILE A 292 9.52 17.62 -6.46
CA ILE A 292 9.64 16.39 -7.25
C ILE A 292 8.43 16.19 -8.15
N LEU A 293 7.21 16.34 -7.60
CA LEU A 293 5.98 16.22 -8.38
C LEU A 293 5.91 17.23 -9.54
N ARG A 294 6.46 18.44 -9.35
CA ARG A 294 6.49 19.48 -10.38
C ARG A 294 7.53 19.23 -11.47
N LEU A 295 8.73 18.75 -11.09
CA LEU A 295 9.88 18.66 -12.00
C LEU A 295 10.01 17.28 -12.68
N PHE A 296 9.62 16.21 -12.00
CA PHE A 296 9.83 14.83 -12.46
C PHE A 296 8.51 14.16 -12.86
N VAL A 297 7.87 14.69 -13.90
CA VAL A 297 6.61 14.19 -14.43
C VAL A 297 6.82 12.89 -15.23
N PRO A 298 5.95 11.87 -15.09
CA PRO A 298 6.04 10.65 -15.88
C PRO A 298 5.87 10.93 -17.38
N THR A 299 6.80 10.40 -18.17
CA THR A 299 6.75 10.42 -19.64
C THR A 299 6.78 8.99 -20.18
N PRO A 300 6.45 8.75 -21.47
CA PRO A 300 6.62 7.43 -22.08
C PRO A 300 7.99 6.77 -21.86
N THR A 301 9.06 7.57 -21.86
CA THR A 301 10.44 7.11 -21.62
C THR A 301 10.80 7.00 -20.13
N LYS A 302 9.98 7.58 -19.24
CA LYS A 302 10.14 7.62 -17.78
C LYS A 302 8.87 7.13 -17.10
N CYS A 303 8.33 5.99 -17.54
CA CYS A 303 7.05 5.46 -17.06
C CYS A 303 7.07 5.11 -15.55
N TYR A 304 8.24 4.87 -14.97
CA TYR A 304 8.45 4.57 -13.55
C TYR A 304 8.62 5.80 -12.65
N TYR A 305 8.50 7.02 -13.18
CA TYR A 305 8.53 8.27 -12.40
C TYR A 305 7.15 8.55 -11.79
N ILE A 306 6.62 7.58 -11.05
CA ILE A 306 5.31 7.67 -10.39
C ILE A 306 5.55 7.94 -8.92
N PHE A 307 5.42 9.20 -8.50
CA PHE A 307 5.56 9.59 -7.11
C PHE A 307 4.19 9.68 -6.44
N SER A 308 4.09 9.15 -5.23
CA SER A 308 2.84 9.13 -4.46
C SER A 308 3.10 9.35 -2.97
N LEU A 309 2.01 9.52 -2.20
CA LEU A 309 2.09 9.63 -0.73
C LEU A 309 2.68 8.38 -0.05
N ARG A 310 2.75 7.24 -0.75
CA ARG A 310 3.48 6.04 -0.28
C ARG A 310 4.98 6.31 -0.16
N ASP A 311 5.53 7.20 -0.97
CA ASP A 311 6.96 7.53 -0.96
C ASP A 311 7.35 8.34 0.28
N LEU A 312 6.50 9.31 0.65
CA LEU A 312 6.63 10.01 1.94
C LEU A 312 6.55 9.02 3.11
N SER A 313 5.59 8.10 3.05
CA SER A 313 5.40 7.09 4.09
C SER A 313 6.64 6.20 4.24
N ARG A 314 7.30 5.81 3.14
CA ARG A 314 8.54 5.04 3.15
C ARG A 314 9.71 5.81 3.77
N ILE A 315 9.83 7.12 3.55
CA ILE A 315 10.88 7.94 4.20
C ILE A 315 10.71 7.86 5.71
N ILE A 316 9.48 8.06 6.20
CA ILE A 316 9.19 7.99 7.63
C ILE A 316 9.42 6.57 8.16
N GLN A 317 8.94 5.54 7.46
CA GLN A 317 9.17 4.14 7.84
C GLN A 317 10.65 3.83 8.04
N SER A 318 11.52 4.27 7.14
CA SER A 318 12.96 4.07 7.28
C SER A 318 13.54 4.86 8.47
N LEU A 319 13.09 6.09 8.70
CA LEU A 319 13.54 6.88 9.87
C LEU A 319 13.17 6.24 11.20
N LEU A 320 12.08 5.45 11.26
CA LEU A 320 11.71 4.69 12.46
C LEU A 320 12.70 3.56 12.79
N GLN A 321 13.61 3.19 11.88
CA GLN A 321 14.68 2.22 12.16
C GLN A 321 15.84 2.82 12.97
N THR A 322 15.89 4.15 13.11
CA THR A 322 16.93 4.81 13.88
C THR A 322 16.79 4.52 15.38
N ILE A 323 17.92 4.36 16.06
CA ILE A 323 18.02 4.17 17.50
C ILE A 323 18.89 5.26 18.15
N PRO A 324 18.58 5.69 19.39
CA PRO A 324 19.29 6.80 20.03
C PRO A 324 20.77 6.51 20.28
N GLU A 325 21.18 5.24 20.41
CA GLU A 325 22.56 4.84 20.64
C GLU A 325 23.47 5.10 19.43
N ARG A 326 22.93 5.06 18.20
CA ARG A 326 23.69 5.28 16.95
C ARG A 326 23.48 6.67 16.37
N PHE A 327 22.31 7.26 16.62
CA PHE A 327 21.91 8.56 16.10
C PHE A 327 21.70 9.53 17.27
N ASP A 328 22.79 9.79 17.98
CA ASP A 328 22.87 10.65 19.17
C ASP A 328 22.88 12.16 18.83
N THR A 329 23.50 12.52 17.70
CA THR A 329 23.62 13.92 17.25
C THR A 329 22.62 14.28 16.15
N LYS A 330 22.28 15.58 16.09
CA LYS A 330 21.41 16.16 15.05
C LYS A 330 21.94 15.86 13.65
N GLU A 331 23.25 16.00 13.43
CA GLU A 331 23.88 15.86 12.12
C GLU A 331 23.80 14.40 11.63
N ARG A 332 24.02 13.43 12.53
CA ARG A 332 23.86 12.00 12.21
C ARG A 332 22.43 11.66 11.83
N PHE A 333 21.46 12.17 12.59
CA PHE A 333 20.04 11.96 12.28
C PHE A 333 19.64 12.59 10.94
N LEU A 334 20.09 13.81 10.67
CA LEU A 334 19.87 14.49 9.38
C LEU A 334 20.53 13.73 8.22
N ARG A 335 21.69 13.12 8.42
CA ARG A 335 22.38 12.34 7.38
C ARG A 335 21.57 11.11 6.96
N VAL A 336 20.91 10.42 7.89
CA VAL A 336 19.96 9.33 7.56
C VAL A 336 18.77 9.86 6.77
N TRP A 337 18.18 10.98 7.19
CA TRP A 337 17.06 11.59 6.48
C TRP A 337 17.42 11.93 5.03
N VAL A 338 18.60 12.54 4.82
CA VAL A 338 19.12 12.83 3.48
C VAL A 338 19.33 11.53 2.68
N HIS A 339 19.89 10.49 3.29
CA HIS A 339 20.03 9.19 2.66
C HIS A 339 18.67 8.62 2.20
N GLU A 340 17.65 8.66 3.06
CA GLU A 340 16.32 8.16 2.72
C GLU A 340 15.66 8.93 1.59
N CYS A 341 15.79 10.26 1.57
CA CYS A 341 15.34 11.09 0.45
C CYS A 341 16.03 10.69 -0.86
N ILE A 342 17.35 10.50 -0.84
CA ILE A 342 18.11 10.06 -2.01
C ILE A 342 17.62 8.69 -2.49
N ARG A 343 17.46 7.72 -1.59
CA ARG A 343 17.09 6.36 -2.00
C ARG A 343 15.67 6.24 -2.52
N ILE A 344 14.73 6.98 -1.95
CA ILE A 344 13.31 6.87 -2.35
C ILE A 344 13.04 7.59 -3.66
N PHE A 345 13.69 8.74 -3.88
CA PHE A 345 13.48 9.55 -5.08
C PHE A 345 14.51 9.28 -6.17
N SER A 346 15.80 9.36 -5.82
CA SER A 346 16.90 9.35 -6.79
C SER A 346 17.18 7.98 -7.40
N ASP A 347 16.88 6.87 -6.72
CA ASP A 347 17.10 5.52 -7.27
C ASP A 347 16.18 5.23 -8.49
N ARG A 348 15.17 6.07 -8.75
CA ARG A 348 14.32 5.98 -9.95
C ARG A 348 14.90 6.70 -11.15
N PHE A 349 15.89 7.58 -10.97
CA PHE A 349 16.38 8.39 -12.07
C PHE A 349 17.27 7.57 -13.01
N ASN A 350 17.06 7.78 -14.31
CA ASN A 350 17.85 7.12 -15.36
C ASN A 350 18.85 8.06 -16.05
N ASN A 351 18.72 9.37 -15.86
CA ASN A 351 19.50 10.38 -16.56
C ASN A 351 20.32 11.22 -15.58
N LEU A 352 21.60 11.46 -15.90
CA LEU A 352 22.49 12.30 -15.10
C LEU A 352 21.93 13.70 -14.84
N LYS A 353 21.22 14.29 -15.80
CA LYS A 353 20.55 15.61 -15.65
C LYS A 353 19.51 15.62 -14.53
N ASP A 354 18.75 14.53 -14.39
CA ASP A 354 17.72 14.42 -13.35
C ASP A 354 18.39 14.27 -11.97
N PHE A 355 19.49 13.50 -11.89
CA PHE A 355 20.31 13.40 -10.68
C PHE A 355 20.90 14.76 -10.28
N GLU A 356 21.46 15.53 -11.21
CA GLU A 356 22.00 16.86 -10.95
C GLU A 356 20.93 17.84 -10.47
N LEU A 357 19.76 17.82 -11.11
CA LEU A 357 18.63 18.66 -10.70
C LEU A 357 18.16 18.31 -9.27
N PHE A 358 18.05 17.02 -8.95
CA PHE A 358 17.68 16.58 -7.62
C PHE A 358 18.73 16.93 -6.56
N ASN A 359 20.02 16.75 -6.87
CA ASN A 359 21.10 17.18 -5.97
C ASN A 359 21.02 18.68 -5.70
N LYS A 360 20.72 19.51 -6.71
CA LYS A 360 20.51 20.95 -6.51
C LYS A 360 19.36 21.25 -5.55
N ILE A 361 18.23 20.54 -5.66
CA ILE A 361 17.08 20.68 -4.74
C ILE A 361 17.50 20.35 -3.29
N LEU A 362 18.30 19.29 -3.10
CA LEU A 362 18.81 18.93 -1.78
C LEU A 362 19.78 19.98 -1.25
N GLU A 363 20.70 20.47 -2.07
CA GLU A 363 21.70 21.47 -1.68
C GLU A 363 21.10 22.83 -1.32
N GLU A 364 19.97 23.20 -1.94
CA GLU A 364 19.24 24.45 -1.65
C GLU A 364 18.34 24.34 -0.41
N ASN A 365 18.13 23.14 0.13
CA ASN A 365 17.30 22.93 1.32
C ASN A 365 17.94 23.57 2.56
N SER A 366 17.15 24.29 3.35
CA SER A 366 17.61 25.03 4.54
C SER A 366 18.27 24.13 5.60
N LEU A 367 17.84 22.88 5.75
CA LEU A 367 18.43 21.95 6.72
C LEU A 367 19.75 21.35 6.26
N ILE A 368 20.02 21.39 4.95
CA ILE A 368 21.21 20.78 4.34
C ILE A 368 22.28 21.85 4.10
N LYS A 369 21.86 23.07 3.76
CA LYS A 369 22.73 24.16 3.32
C LYS A 369 23.90 24.46 4.27
N ASP A 370 23.64 24.47 5.57
CA ASP A 370 24.64 24.85 6.58
C ASP A 370 25.68 23.74 6.83
N GLU A 371 25.31 22.47 6.63
CA GLU A 371 26.14 21.28 6.94
C GLU A 371 26.39 20.39 5.72
N LYS A 372 26.26 20.95 4.50
CA LYS A 372 26.31 20.22 3.22
C LYS A 372 27.51 19.30 3.11
N ASN A 373 28.68 19.76 3.55
CA ASN A 373 29.94 19.00 3.48
C ASN A 373 29.91 17.71 4.29
N TYR A 374 29.19 17.69 5.41
CA TYR A 374 29.01 16.47 6.21
C TYR A 374 27.84 15.65 5.66
N LEU A 375 26.68 16.24 5.43
CA LEU A 375 25.45 15.50 5.08
C LEU A 375 25.51 14.83 3.71
N LEU A 376 26.17 15.46 2.73
CA LEU A 376 26.31 14.93 1.36
C LEU A 376 27.64 14.22 1.11
N ARG A 377 28.47 14.01 2.15
CA ARG A 377 29.75 13.29 2.01
C ARG A 377 29.51 11.86 1.54
N LYS A 378 30.02 11.54 0.36
CA LYS A 378 30.02 10.19 -0.21
C LYS A 378 31.12 9.31 0.42
N PRO A 379 30.89 7.99 0.52
CA PRO A 379 29.66 7.31 0.13
C PRO A 379 28.56 7.43 1.22
N ILE A 380 27.30 7.26 0.82
CA ILE A 380 26.14 7.32 1.73
C ILE A 380 25.53 5.91 1.80
N LEU A 381 26.01 5.13 2.75
CA LEU A 381 25.76 3.69 2.86
C LEU A 381 25.20 3.39 4.24
N PHE A 382 23.90 3.11 4.32
CA PHE A 382 23.22 2.72 5.55
C PHE A 382 22.63 1.33 5.41
N ALA A 383 22.91 0.46 6.38
CA ALA A 383 22.33 -0.87 6.51
C ALA A 383 22.65 -1.45 7.90
N ASP A 384 22.16 -2.66 8.18
CA ASP A 384 22.33 -3.36 9.46
C ASP A 384 23.09 -4.69 9.34
N TYR A 385 23.82 -4.91 8.22
CA TYR A 385 24.52 -6.17 7.94
C TYR A 385 25.95 -6.26 8.50
N ARG A 386 26.42 -5.30 9.32
CA ARG A 386 27.78 -5.37 9.88
C ARG A 386 28.00 -6.65 10.71
N THR A 387 26.95 -7.13 11.37
CA THR A 387 26.93 -8.36 12.17
C THR A 387 26.23 -9.50 11.45
N ALA A 388 26.06 -9.44 10.12
CA ALA A 388 25.28 -10.45 9.38
C ALA A 388 25.78 -11.89 9.55
N LEU A 389 27.10 -12.06 9.73
CA LEU A 389 27.74 -13.36 9.97
C LEU A 389 27.70 -13.82 11.44
N GLN A 390 27.31 -12.93 12.37
CA GLN A 390 27.26 -13.20 13.81
C GLN A 390 25.80 -13.34 14.25
N ASP A 391 25.36 -14.55 14.55
CA ASP A 391 23.96 -14.82 14.94
C ASP A 391 23.58 -14.24 16.33
N ASP A 392 24.57 -14.04 17.20
CA ASP A 392 24.35 -13.63 18.60
C ASP A 392 24.26 -12.11 18.79
N GLU A 393 24.59 -11.30 17.77
CA GLU A 393 24.56 -9.84 17.86
C GLU A 393 23.31 -9.24 17.19
N PRO A 394 22.66 -8.24 17.80
CA PRO A 394 21.53 -7.57 17.19
C PRO A 394 21.96 -6.83 15.92
N LYS A 395 21.18 -6.97 14.85
CA LYS A 395 21.35 -6.17 13.63
C LYS A 395 20.92 -4.73 13.93
N ILE A 396 21.84 -3.78 13.74
CA ILE A 396 21.63 -2.37 14.04
C ILE A 396 21.80 -1.54 12.77
N TYR A 397 20.77 -0.77 12.39
CA TYR A 397 20.85 0.14 11.25
C TYR A 397 21.78 1.31 11.54
N GLU A 398 22.84 1.47 10.75
CA GLU A 398 23.84 2.51 10.96
C GLU A 398 24.54 2.96 9.67
N ASP A 399 25.32 4.04 9.75
CA ASP A 399 26.20 4.49 8.67
C ASP A 399 27.45 3.61 8.60
N LEU A 400 27.65 2.94 7.46
CA LEU A 400 28.78 2.05 7.21
C LEU A 400 30.03 2.79 6.71
N GLN A 401 29.93 4.10 6.50
CA GLN A 401 31.00 5.06 6.22
C GLN A 401 31.75 4.86 4.89
N ASP A 402 32.48 3.76 4.71
CA ASP A 402 33.44 3.59 3.62
C ASP A 402 33.26 2.26 2.86
N TYR A 403 33.53 2.28 1.54
CA TYR A 403 33.46 1.08 0.70
C TYR A 403 34.43 -0.02 1.15
N GLN A 404 35.59 0.33 1.71
CA GLN A 404 36.58 -0.65 2.16
C GLN A 404 36.03 -1.50 3.31
N ALA A 405 35.35 -0.86 4.27
CA ALA A 405 34.72 -1.56 5.39
C ALA A 405 33.66 -2.54 4.90
N ILE A 406 32.77 -2.09 4.02
CA ILE A 406 31.69 -2.92 3.47
C ILE A 406 32.24 -4.03 2.58
N LYS A 407 33.28 -3.74 1.80
CA LYS A 407 33.91 -4.73 0.92
C LYS A 407 34.47 -5.90 1.73
N SER A 408 35.16 -5.63 2.84
CA SER A 408 35.70 -6.70 3.70
C SER A 408 34.60 -7.65 4.19
N ILE A 409 33.45 -7.11 4.61
CA ILE A 409 32.29 -7.89 5.05
C ILE A 409 31.74 -8.74 3.90
N PHE A 410 31.56 -8.15 2.71
CA PHE A 410 31.02 -8.89 1.58
C PHE A 410 31.99 -9.90 0.97
N ASP A 411 33.30 -9.68 1.07
CA ASP A 411 34.29 -10.66 0.63
C ASP A 411 34.15 -11.95 1.48
N GLU A 412 33.92 -11.83 2.80
CA GLU A 412 33.61 -12.99 3.67
C GLU A 412 32.27 -13.65 3.31
N ILE A 413 31.19 -12.86 3.18
CA ILE A 413 29.86 -13.36 2.81
C ILE A 413 29.89 -14.09 1.45
N ILE A 414 30.68 -13.60 0.49
CA ILE A 414 30.80 -14.21 -0.82
C ILE A 414 31.44 -15.59 -0.74
N VAL A 415 32.44 -15.79 0.12
CA VAL A 415 33.09 -17.10 0.28
C VAL A 415 32.04 -18.13 0.71
N GLU A 416 31.26 -17.84 1.74
CA GLU A 416 30.17 -18.72 2.20
C GLU A 416 29.10 -18.93 1.12
N PHE A 417 28.72 -17.86 0.42
CA PHE A 417 27.75 -17.93 -0.68
C PHE A 417 28.24 -18.83 -1.83
N GLN A 418 29.52 -18.76 -2.18
CA GLN A 418 30.13 -19.58 -3.22
C GLN A 418 30.17 -21.05 -2.81
N GLU A 419 30.47 -21.35 -1.55
CA GLU A 419 30.44 -22.71 -1.01
C GLU A 419 29.03 -23.31 -1.04
N GLN A 420 28.01 -22.54 -0.64
CA GLN A 420 26.63 -23.04 -0.59
C GLN A 420 25.99 -23.20 -1.98
N TYR A 421 26.21 -22.26 -2.90
CA TYR A 421 25.49 -22.20 -4.17
C TYR A 421 26.35 -22.55 -5.40
N GLY A 422 27.64 -22.85 -5.21
CA GLY A 422 28.53 -23.30 -6.29
C GLY A 422 28.91 -22.24 -7.32
N TYR A 423 28.73 -20.95 -7.01
CA TYR A 423 29.20 -19.85 -7.86
C TYR A 423 30.73 -19.76 -7.82
N LYS A 424 31.36 -19.36 -8.93
CA LYS A 424 32.82 -19.13 -9.01
C LYS A 424 33.11 -17.73 -9.54
N ASN A 425 34.19 -17.12 -9.06
CA ASN A 425 34.75 -15.85 -9.56
C ASN A 425 33.79 -14.64 -9.49
N ILE A 426 33.08 -14.46 -8.36
CA ILE A 426 32.32 -13.22 -8.13
C ILE A 426 33.31 -12.11 -7.77
N VAL A 427 33.30 -11.01 -8.51
CA VAL A 427 34.11 -9.83 -8.23
C VAL A 427 33.19 -8.65 -7.91
N LEU A 428 33.38 -8.03 -6.74
CA LEU A 428 32.63 -6.86 -6.33
C LEU A 428 33.41 -5.57 -6.61
N PHE A 429 32.72 -4.64 -7.28
CA PHE A 429 33.13 -3.25 -7.46
C PHE A 429 32.23 -2.33 -6.62
N ASN A 430 32.60 -1.05 -6.48
CA ASN A 430 31.86 -0.11 -5.62
C ASN A 430 30.37 -0.02 -5.99
N ASP A 431 30.04 0.03 -7.29
CA ASP A 431 28.63 0.05 -7.74
C ASP A 431 27.86 -1.21 -7.33
N ALA A 432 28.52 -2.37 -7.37
CA ALA A 432 27.91 -3.62 -6.91
C ALA A 432 27.62 -3.59 -5.41
N LEU A 433 28.55 -3.08 -4.61
CA LEU A 433 28.35 -2.89 -3.16
C LEU A 433 27.20 -1.93 -2.86
N GLU A 434 27.09 -0.83 -3.60
CA GLU A 434 25.95 0.07 -3.47
C GLU A 434 24.63 -0.62 -3.81
N HIS A 435 24.56 -1.34 -4.93
CA HIS A 435 23.34 -2.02 -5.35
C HIS A 435 22.95 -3.14 -4.38
N ILE A 436 23.89 -3.92 -3.87
CA ILE A 436 23.61 -4.93 -2.84
C ILE A 436 23.06 -4.24 -1.58
N THR A 437 23.68 -3.15 -1.14
CA THR A 437 23.21 -2.38 0.02
C THR A 437 21.79 -1.86 -0.19
N ARG A 438 21.48 -1.33 -1.37
CA ARG A 438 20.12 -0.86 -1.73
C ARG A 438 19.11 -2.00 -1.70
N ILE A 439 19.43 -3.15 -2.30
CA ILE A 439 18.54 -4.32 -2.35
C ILE A 439 18.30 -4.85 -0.93
N TYR A 440 19.37 -5.07 -0.18
CA TYR A 440 19.33 -5.57 1.18
C TYR A 440 18.47 -4.68 2.09
N ARG A 441 18.65 -3.35 2.01
CA ARG A 441 17.89 -2.40 2.82
C ARG A 441 16.39 -2.51 2.56
N VAL A 442 15.98 -2.66 1.30
CA VAL A 442 14.56 -2.83 0.97
C VAL A 442 14.04 -4.19 1.47
N LEU A 443 14.83 -5.27 1.39
CA LEU A 443 14.45 -6.57 1.96
C LEU A 443 14.29 -6.56 3.48
N CYS A 444 14.94 -5.62 4.18
CA CYS A 444 14.81 -5.45 5.62
C CYS A 444 13.56 -4.62 6.00
N LEU A 445 12.93 -3.93 5.06
CA LEU A 445 11.66 -3.24 5.28
C LEU A 445 10.50 -4.24 5.23
N ASP A 446 9.51 -4.04 6.10
CA ASP A 446 8.26 -4.80 6.05
C ASP A 446 7.58 -4.58 4.69
N ARG A 447 7.23 -5.67 3.99
CA ARG A 447 6.65 -5.66 2.63
C ARG A 447 7.54 -4.94 1.59
N GLY A 448 8.85 -5.10 1.74
CA GLY A 448 9.86 -4.54 0.84
C GLY A 448 10.03 -5.32 -0.47
N HIS A 449 9.13 -5.08 -1.43
CA HIS A 449 9.26 -5.62 -2.79
C HIS A 449 10.12 -4.70 -3.67
N LEU A 450 10.85 -5.28 -4.64
CA LEU A 450 11.75 -4.55 -5.54
C LEU A 450 11.40 -4.76 -7.00
N LEU A 451 11.54 -3.67 -7.77
CA LEU A 451 11.61 -3.69 -9.23
C LEU A 451 13.01 -3.23 -9.64
N LEU A 452 13.81 -4.16 -10.16
CA LEU A 452 15.18 -3.90 -10.63
C LEU A 452 15.18 -3.77 -12.15
N ILE A 453 15.42 -2.56 -12.63
CA ILE A 453 15.49 -2.26 -14.06
C ILE A 453 16.95 -2.06 -14.45
N GLY A 454 17.42 -2.82 -15.43
CA GLY A 454 18.77 -2.64 -15.97
C GLY A 454 19.02 -3.54 -17.16
N VAL A 455 20.06 -3.23 -17.94
CA VAL A 455 20.42 -4.03 -19.13
C VAL A 455 20.82 -5.46 -18.76
N GLY A 456 20.71 -6.39 -19.72
CA GLY A 456 21.20 -7.76 -19.56
C GLY A 456 22.69 -7.78 -19.17
N GLY A 457 23.09 -8.72 -18.31
CA GLY A 457 24.48 -8.84 -17.85
C GLY A 457 24.89 -7.91 -16.71
N SER A 458 24.03 -6.98 -16.26
CA SER A 458 24.33 -6.07 -15.15
C SER A 458 24.34 -6.70 -13.74
N GLY A 459 24.25 -8.03 -13.64
CA GLY A 459 24.33 -8.74 -12.36
C GLY A 459 23.07 -8.70 -11.48
N LYS A 460 21.95 -8.06 -11.89
CA LYS A 460 20.70 -7.91 -11.08
C LYS A 460 20.33 -9.16 -10.27
N LYS A 461 20.22 -10.30 -10.96
CA LYS A 461 19.86 -11.58 -10.35
C LYS A 461 20.87 -12.02 -9.27
N LEU A 462 22.16 -11.93 -9.58
CA LEU A 462 23.24 -12.33 -8.67
C LEU A 462 23.29 -11.42 -7.43
N LEU A 463 23.21 -10.10 -7.63
CA LEU A 463 23.23 -9.14 -6.52
C LEU A 463 22.01 -9.32 -5.60
N SER A 464 20.84 -9.63 -6.16
CA SER A 464 19.65 -9.97 -5.39
C SER A 464 19.83 -11.24 -4.55
N LYS A 465 20.48 -12.28 -5.09
CA LYS A 465 20.79 -13.50 -4.35
C LYS A 465 21.76 -13.24 -3.20
N ILE A 466 22.81 -12.46 -3.44
CA ILE A 466 23.78 -12.10 -2.39
C ILE A 466 23.10 -11.29 -1.29
N ALA A 467 22.25 -10.32 -1.64
CA ALA A 467 21.49 -9.54 -0.66
C ALA A 467 20.53 -10.42 0.15
N ALA A 468 19.80 -11.34 -0.50
CA ALA A 468 18.91 -12.29 0.18
C ALA A 468 19.68 -13.22 1.13
N PHE A 469 20.84 -13.74 0.69
CA PHE A 469 21.72 -14.56 1.51
C PHE A 469 22.26 -13.79 2.72
N THR A 470 22.67 -12.54 2.53
CA THR A 470 23.10 -11.64 3.62
C THR A 470 21.99 -11.41 4.64
N ALA A 471 20.74 -11.34 4.19
CA ALA A 471 19.56 -11.22 5.05
C ALA A 471 19.16 -12.55 5.73
N LYS A 472 19.81 -13.68 5.38
CA LYS A 472 19.46 -15.05 5.77
C LYS A 472 18.07 -15.45 5.30
N TYR A 473 17.68 -14.99 4.11
CA TYR A 473 16.40 -15.34 3.49
C TYR A 473 16.61 -16.46 2.46
N GLU A 474 15.64 -17.36 2.37
CA GLU A 474 15.62 -18.40 1.35
C GLU A 474 15.40 -17.78 -0.03
N ILE A 475 16.00 -18.37 -1.05
CA ILE A 475 15.86 -17.90 -2.43
C ILE A 475 14.94 -18.85 -3.18
N PHE A 476 13.85 -18.33 -3.72
CA PHE A 476 12.92 -19.08 -4.56
C PHE A 476 12.98 -18.58 -6.00
N GLU A 477 13.16 -19.48 -6.96
CA GLU A 477 13.18 -19.20 -8.39
C GLU A 477 12.41 -20.27 -9.15
N ILE A 478 11.61 -19.85 -10.13
CA ILE A 478 10.91 -20.79 -11.01
C ILE A 478 11.84 -21.34 -12.08
N GLN A 479 11.70 -22.62 -12.38
CA GLN A 479 12.45 -23.31 -13.43
C GLN A 479 11.54 -23.58 -14.63
N LEU A 480 11.80 -22.90 -15.75
CA LEU A 480 10.99 -23.07 -16.95
C LEU A 480 11.24 -24.44 -17.57
N THR A 481 10.19 -25.24 -17.68
CA THR A 481 10.15 -26.46 -18.49
C THR A 481 9.54 -26.18 -19.86
N ARG A 482 9.70 -27.08 -20.85
CA ARG A 482 9.22 -26.86 -22.22
C ARG A 482 7.70 -26.60 -22.33
N ASN A 483 6.92 -27.07 -21.36
CA ASN A 483 5.46 -26.93 -21.32
C ASN A 483 5.01 -26.08 -20.12
N TYR A 484 5.87 -25.20 -19.62
CA TYR A 484 5.56 -24.36 -18.48
C TYR A 484 4.39 -23.43 -18.82
N ASN A 485 3.31 -23.57 -18.07
CA ASN A 485 2.06 -22.85 -18.29
C ASN A 485 1.53 -22.27 -16.98
N GLU A 486 0.32 -21.72 -17.03
CA GLU A 486 -0.35 -21.13 -15.87
C GLU A 486 -0.55 -22.12 -14.71
N ILE A 487 -0.82 -23.39 -15.01
CA ILE A 487 -1.03 -24.43 -14.00
C ILE A 487 0.30 -24.71 -13.27
N SER A 488 1.38 -24.91 -14.02
CA SER A 488 2.72 -25.09 -13.44
C SER A 488 3.14 -23.91 -12.57
N PHE A 489 2.83 -22.68 -13.00
CA PHE A 489 3.11 -21.49 -12.20
C PHE A 489 2.31 -21.44 -10.90
N ARG A 490 1.03 -21.85 -10.91
CA ARG A 490 0.23 -21.96 -9.69
C ARG A 490 0.78 -23.01 -8.74
N ASP A 491 1.26 -24.15 -9.25
CA ASP A 491 1.88 -25.19 -8.43
C ASP A 491 3.18 -24.68 -7.78
N ASP A 492 4.02 -23.97 -8.52
CA ASP A 492 5.22 -23.32 -7.96
C ASP A 492 4.86 -22.28 -6.88
N LEU A 493 3.80 -21.50 -7.09
CA LEU A 493 3.31 -20.56 -6.08
C LEU A 493 2.80 -21.28 -4.82
N LYS A 494 2.13 -22.43 -4.94
CA LYS A 494 1.74 -23.24 -3.77
C LYS A 494 2.96 -23.68 -2.96
N ILE A 495 4.03 -24.13 -3.63
CA ILE A 495 5.30 -24.49 -2.96
C ILE A 495 5.86 -23.27 -2.20
N LEU A 496 5.89 -22.11 -2.85
CA LEU A 496 6.35 -20.86 -2.24
C LEU A 496 5.51 -20.48 -1.00
N PHE A 497 4.18 -20.47 -1.11
CA PHE A 497 3.27 -20.13 -0.02
C PHE A 497 3.36 -21.11 1.14
N ASN A 498 3.51 -22.40 0.87
CA ASN A 498 3.75 -23.42 1.89
C ASN A 498 5.09 -23.18 2.62
N GLN A 499 6.14 -22.76 1.90
CA GLN A 499 7.42 -22.42 2.50
C GLN A 499 7.36 -21.16 3.39
N VAL A 500 6.69 -20.09 2.95
CA VAL A 500 6.61 -18.84 3.74
C VAL A 500 5.61 -18.93 4.89
N GLY A 501 4.51 -19.67 4.70
CA GLY A 501 3.41 -19.75 5.65
C GLY A 501 3.49 -20.93 6.62
N LEU A 502 3.65 -22.17 6.12
CA LEU A 502 3.73 -23.35 7.00
C LEU A 502 5.09 -23.43 7.69
N LYS A 503 6.18 -23.36 6.93
CA LYS A 503 7.55 -23.48 7.47
C LYS A 503 8.09 -22.21 8.12
N ASN A 504 7.34 -21.11 8.07
CA ASN A 504 7.72 -19.80 8.61
C ASN A 504 9.09 -19.29 8.13
N LYS A 505 9.46 -19.56 6.88
CA LYS A 505 10.75 -19.14 6.32
C LYS A 505 10.62 -17.86 5.51
N LYS A 506 11.35 -16.81 5.88
CA LYS A 506 11.47 -15.60 5.05
C LYS A 506 12.10 -15.96 3.70
N THR A 507 11.40 -15.65 2.62
CA THR A 507 11.75 -16.12 1.27
C THR A 507 11.68 -14.98 0.27
N VAL A 508 12.72 -14.86 -0.55
CA VAL A 508 12.81 -13.92 -1.68
C VAL A 508 12.48 -14.67 -2.96
N PHE A 509 11.36 -14.32 -3.57
CA PHE A 509 10.97 -14.77 -4.90
C PHE A 509 11.57 -13.86 -5.96
N ILE A 510 12.52 -14.38 -6.76
CA ILE A 510 13.16 -13.64 -7.85
C ILE A 510 12.54 -14.09 -9.18
N LEU A 511 11.92 -13.13 -9.89
CA LEU A 511 11.31 -13.35 -11.20
C LEU A 511 11.96 -12.44 -12.25
N ASN A 512 12.51 -13.04 -13.30
CA ASN A 512 13.10 -12.33 -14.42
C ASN A 512 12.12 -12.17 -15.57
N ASP A 513 12.34 -11.15 -16.40
CA ASP A 513 11.60 -10.90 -17.65
C ASP A 513 11.45 -12.16 -18.52
N ALA A 514 12.54 -12.90 -18.74
CA ALA A 514 12.55 -14.13 -19.55
C ALA A 514 11.71 -15.29 -18.96
N GLN A 515 11.35 -15.23 -17.68
CA GLN A 515 10.51 -16.22 -17.01
C GLN A 515 9.01 -15.88 -17.11
N ILE A 516 8.66 -14.69 -17.60
CA ILE A 516 7.28 -14.26 -17.82
C ILE A 516 6.88 -14.69 -19.23
N ILE A 517 6.45 -15.95 -19.35
CA ILE A 517 5.98 -16.54 -20.61
C ILE A 517 4.56 -16.05 -20.92
N ASP A 518 3.70 -16.02 -19.91
CA ASP A 518 2.35 -15.47 -19.99
C ASP A 518 2.26 -14.22 -19.11
N GLU A 519 1.74 -13.15 -19.69
CA GLU A 519 1.47 -11.90 -19.02
C GLU A 519 0.45 -12.03 -17.86
N ASN A 520 -0.37 -13.09 -17.85
CA ASN A 520 -1.25 -13.39 -16.71
C ASN A 520 -0.45 -13.69 -15.43
N PHE A 521 0.84 -14.03 -15.51
CA PHE A 521 1.69 -14.19 -14.32
C PHE A 521 1.79 -12.88 -13.53
N LEU A 522 1.82 -11.73 -14.22
CA LEU A 522 1.87 -10.42 -13.57
C LEU A 522 0.57 -10.09 -12.83
N GLU A 523 -0.57 -10.62 -13.27
CA GLU A 523 -1.84 -10.48 -12.53
C GLU A 523 -1.80 -11.24 -11.21
N TYR A 524 -1.24 -12.46 -11.21
CA TYR A 524 -1.00 -13.19 -9.97
C TYR A 524 -0.05 -12.44 -9.04
N ILE A 525 1.05 -11.88 -9.54
CA ILE A 525 1.96 -11.04 -8.73
C ILE A 525 1.21 -9.82 -8.18
N ASN A 526 0.38 -9.15 -8.96
CA ASN A 526 -0.39 -7.99 -8.50
C ASN A 526 -1.37 -8.35 -7.37
N ASN A 527 -2.02 -9.52 -7.47
CA ASN A 527 -2.87 -10.05 -6.41
C ASN A 527 -2.07 -10.35 -5.13
N ILE A 528 -0.86 -10.90 -5.25
CA ILE A 528 0.02 -11.13 -4.09
C ILE A 528 0.45 -9.79 -3.46
N LEU A 529 0.81 -8.79 -4.26
CA LEU A 529 1.23 -7.47 -3.75
C LEU A 529 0.07 -6.71 -3.07
N SER A 530 -1.15 -6.88 -3.56
CA SER A 530 -2.31 -6.11 -3.09
C SER A 530 -3.12 -6.81 -2.00
N ASN A 531 -3.34 -8.13 -2.13
CA ASN A 531 -4.13 -8.95 -1.20
C ASN A 531 -3.27 -9.83 -0.30
N GLY A 532 -1.99 -10.00 -0.59
CA GLY A 532 -1.09 -10.91 0.12
C GLY A 532 -1.12 -12.36 -0.36
N MET A 533 -2.17 -12.75 -1.09
CA MET A 533 -2.35 -14.10 -1.63
C MET A 533 -3.34 -14.08 -2.80
N ILE A 534 -3.34 -15.15 -3.59
CA ILE A 534 -4.33 -15.41 -4.63
C ILE A 534 -5.45 -16.24 -4.01
N THR A 535 -6.67 -15.70 -3.96
CA THR A 535 -7.84 -16.31 -3.29
C THR A 535 -8.21 -17.68 -3.84
N THR A 536 -8.02 -17.90 -5.14
CA THR A 536 -8.35 -19.16 -5.81
C THR A 536 -7.18 -20.15 -5.89
N LEU A 537 -6.04 -19.85 -5.23
CA LEU A 537 -4.83 -20.68 -5.37
C LEU A 537 -5.03 -22.11 -4.87
N TYR A 538 -5.67 -22.24 -3.72
CA TYR A 538 -5.96 -23.51 -3.05
C TYR A 538 -7.41 -23.91 -3.27
N ASN A 539 -7.66 -25.21 -3.39
CA ASN A 539 -9.03 -25.75 -3.30
C ASN A 539 -9.47 -25.86 -1.83
N GLU A 540 -10.72 -26.25 -1.57
CA GLU A 540 -11.25 -26.36 -0.20
C GLU A 540 -10.52 -27.40 0.64
N GLU A 541 -10.17 -28.56 0.05
CA GLU A 541 -9.45 -29.64 0.73
C GLU A 541 -8.04 -29.19 1.18
N GLU A 542 -7.25 -28.60 0.28
CA GLU A 542 -5.92 -28.07 0.56
C GLU A 542 -5.98 -26.94 1.60
N ARG A 543 -7.02 -26.11 1.54
CA ARG A 543 -7.24 -25.04 2.52
C ARG A 543 -7.48 -25.60 3.92
N ASP A 544 -8.31 -26.63 4.04
CA ASP A 544 -8.59 -27.28 5.33
C ASP A 544 -7.36 -28.00 5.88
N GLU A 545 -6.55 -28.63 5.03
CA GLU A 545 -5.25 -29.21 5.42
C GLU A 545 -4.31 -28.15 6.02
N ILE A 546 -4.11 -27.03 5.34
CA ILE A 546 -3.28 -25.91 5.81
C ILE A 546 -3.81 -25.34 7.13
N ILE A 547 -5.13 -25.16 7.24
CA ILE A 547 -5.75 -24.66 8.48
C ILE A 547 -5.48 -25.61 9.63
N ASN A 548 -5.61 -26.93 9.42
CA ASN A 548 -5.38 -27.92 10.46
C ASN A 548 -3.91 -27.96 10.92
N GLU A 549 -2.97 -27.80 9.99
CA GLU A 549 -1.53 -27.76 10.30
C GLU A 549 -1.15 -26.51 11.11
N ILE A 550 -1.72 -25.34 10.79
CA ILE A 550 -1.37 -24.05 11.43
C ILE A 550 -2.17 -23.79 12.70
N ARG A 551 -3.33 -24.44 12.89
CA ARG A 551 -4.27 -24.14 13.98
C ARG A 551 -3.61 -24.15 15.35
N GLU A 552 -2.74 -25.12 15.63
CA GLU A 552 -2.08 -25.21 16.93
C GLU A 552 -1.21 -23.98 17.21
N GLU A 553 -0.41 -23.54 16.23
CA GLU A 553 0.43 -22.35 16.34
C GLU A 553 -0.43 -21.08 16.52
N ALA A 554 -1.44 -20.89 15.67
CA ALA A 554 -2.29 -19.71 15.69
C ALA A 554 -3.06 -19.54 17.01
N VAL A 555 -3.69 -20.63 17.50
CA VAL A 555 -4.55 -20.58 18.69
C VAL A 555 -3.72 -20.59 19.98
N LYS A 556 -2.69 -21.43 20.09
CA LYS A 556 -1.92 -21.57 21.33
C LYS A 556 -0.90 -20.46 21.53
N MET A 557 -0.17 -20.05 20.48
CA MET A 557 0.91 -19.06 20.61
C MET A 557 0.42 -17.62 20.47
N PHE A 558 -0.50 -17.35 19.55
CA PHE A 558 -0.91 -15.98 19.21
C PHE A 558 -2.31 -15.60 19.71
N ARG A 559 -2.99 -16.53 20.43
CA ARG A 559 -4.35 -16.32 20.99
C ARG A 559 -5.37 -15.85 19.95
N ILE A 560 -5.20 -16.31 18.70
CA ILE A 560 -6.11 -15.99 17.61
C ILE A 560 -7.39 -16.80 17.82
N GLY A 561 -8.54 -16.21 17.49
CA GLY A 561 -9.83 -16.88 17.62
C GLY A 561 -9.85 -18.21 16.87
N SER A 562 -10.48 -19.23 17.45
CA SER A 562 -10.40 -20.61 16.96
C SER A 562 -11.17 -20.90 15.66
N SER A 563 -11.77 -19.89 15.02
CA SER A 563 -12.50 -20.06 13.76
C SER A 563 -11.55 -20.30 12.59
N ASN A 564 -11.99 -21.10 11.61
CA ASN A 564 -11.22 -21.43 10.41
C ASN A 564 -10.81 -20.17 9.63
N GLU A 565 -11.69 -19.17 9.56
CA GLU A 565 -11.41 -17.88 8.92
C GLU A 565 -10.30 -17.09 9.61
N ASN A 566 -10.28 -17.06 10.94
CA ASN A 566 -9.23 -16.37 11.69
C ASN A 566 -7.87 -17.04 11.51
N VAL A 567 -7.83 -18.39 11.53
CA VAL A 567 -6.61 -19.16 11.26
C VAL A 567 -6.13 -18.95 9.81
N TRP A 568 -7.05 -18.87 8.85
CA TRP A 568 -6.72 -18.59 7.45
C TRP A 568 -6.15 -17.17 7.25
N ASN A 569 -6.77 -16.17 7.89
CA ASN A 569 -6.27 -14.79 7.88
C ASN A 569 -4.87 -14.69 8.50
N TYR A 570 -4.61 -15.46 9.55
CA TYR A 570 -3.28 -15.57 10.14
C TYR A 570 -2.26 -16.17 9.16
N PHE A 571 -2.61 -17.24 8.45
CA PHE A 571 -1.75 -17.80 7.39
C PHE A 571 -1.44 -16.77 6.30
N ILE A 572 -2.45 -16.03 5.81
CA ILE A 572 -2.23 -14.94 4.84
C ILE A 572 -1.28 -13.89 5.41
N GLN A 573 -1.49 -13.43 6.65
CA GLN A 573 -0.62 -12.44 7.28
C GLN A 573 0.82 -12.94 7.36
N LYS A 574 1.03 -14.19 7.81
CA LYS A 574 2.33 -14.85 7.89
C LYS A 574 3.02 -14.95 6.52
N CYS A 575 2.27 -15.30 5.48
CA CYS A 575 2.76 -15.28 4.11
C CYS A 575 3.20 -13.88 3.69
N THR A 576 2.39 -12.84 3.94
CA THR A 576 2.73 -11.45 3.57
C THR A 576 3.95 -10.90 4.31
N THR A 577 4.17 -11.31 5.55
CA THR A 577 5.31 -10.84 6.35
C THR A 577 6.62 -11.52 5.95
N ASN A 578 6.53 -12.74 5.39
CA ASN A 578 7.70 -13.56 5.07
C ASN A 578 8.06 -13.55 3.58
N LEU A 579 7.17 -13.09 2.70
CA LEU A 579 7.39 -13.08 1.25
C LEU A 579 7.90 -11.73 0.75
N TYR A 580 9.03 -11.79 0.03
CA TYR A 580 9.61 -10.66 -0.68
C TYR A 580 9.69 -10.98 -2.16
N ILE A 581 9.37 -10.02 -3.02
CA ILE A 581 9.33 -10.23 -4.48
C ILE A 581 10.32 -9.28 -5.13
N ILE A 582 11.19 -9.83 -5.98
CA ILE A 582 12.12 -9.05 -6.80
C ILE A 582 11.83 -9.33 -8.27
N LEU A 583 11.34 -8.31 -8.96
CA LEU A 583 11.14 -8.33 -10.40
C LEU A 583 12.38 -7.76 -11.10
N CYS A 584 13.03 -8.56 -11.94
CA CYS A 584 14.18 -8.13 -12.72
C CYS A 584 13.78 -7.92 -14.19
N MET A 585 13.70 -6.65 -14.61
CA MET A 585 13.24 -6.25 -15.93
C MET A 585 14.34 -5.60 -16.76
N ASN A 586 14.23 -5.72 -18.08
CA ASN A 586 15.10 -5.02 -19.02
C ASN A 586 14.43 -3.70 -19.47
N PRO A 587 15.12 -2.55 -19.44
CA PRO A 587 14.56 -1.30 -19.94
C PRO A 587 14.41 -1.26 -21.48
N ASN A 588 15.03 -2.18 -22.21
CA ASN A 588 15.03 -2.15 -23.66
C ASN A 588 13.67 -2.61 -24.24
N GLY A 589 13.06 -1.75 -25.05
CA GLY A 589 11.82 -2.01 -25.78
C GLY A 589 10.56 -1.51 -25.05
N ASP A 590 9.41 -1.67 -25.71
CA ASP A 590 8.13 -1.22 -25.17
C ASP A 590 7.50 -2.19 -24.14
N LEU A 591 8.08 -3.38 -23.98
CA LEU A 591 7.57 -4.44 -23.09
C LEU A 591 7.44 -3.97 -21.64
N LEU A 592 8.48 -3.30 -21.10
CA LEU A 592 8.45 -2.77 -19.74
C LEU A 592 7.37 -1.71 -19.53
N ARG A 593 7.02 -0.94 -20.58
CA ARG A 593 6.00 0.10 -20.51
C ARG A 593 4.58 -0.47 -20.64
N ASN A 594 4.43 -1.53 -21.43
CA ASN A 594 3.14 -2.17 -21.69
C ASN A 594 2.70 -3.11 -20.55
N ARG A 595 3.68 -3.59 -19.75
CA ARG A 595 3.49 -4.35 -18.51
C ARG A 595 3.35 -3.40 -17.33
#